data_AF-A0A3Q1HC88-F1
#
_entry.id   AF-A0A3Q1HC88-F1
#
_cell.length_a   1.000
_cell.length_b   1.000
_cell.length_c   1.000
_cell.angle_alpha   90.00
_cell.angle_beta   90.00
_cell.angle_gamma   90.00
#
_symmetry.space_group_name_H-M   'P 1'
#
loop_
_entity.id
_entity.type
_entity.pdbx_description
1 polymer ?
#
loop_
_entity_poly.entity_id
_entity_poly.type
_entity_poly.pdbx_seq_one_letter_code
_entity_poly.pdbx_strand_id
1 'polypeptide(L)'
;TVSDAMEVNLTGVKQSKGVWLVKVPKYLSQQWDKATEKAEVGKISIMKKQGKTEVRFSLNEELAALGAVGETDGLLQVPKDYPFTMHTVGGQTMAVFSQSNADEISLEGTVVHRAECRPVASESYMSLKKLQIKESTKPQRLSQQLERAVTTIFKPVANHNFNVEYEKKKKSEGKMVRAERQVVLDMLFSAFEKHQYYNIKDLVDITKQPVTYLKEIMREIGTYNSKGAHKSTWELKPEYRHYQSAEEEEAMETA
;
A
#
# COMPACT_ATOMS: atom_id res chain seq x y z
N THR A 1 12.14 38.59 6.59
CA THR A 1 13.50 38.14 6.28
C THR A 1 13.41 36.68 5.91
N VAL A 2 13.38 36.40 4.61
CA VAL A 2 13.31 35.03 4.08
C VAL A 2 14.65 34.39 4.40
N SER A 3 14.66 33.43 5.33
CA SER A 3 15.83 32.61 5.62
C SER A 3 16.19 31.83 4.36
N ASP A 4 17.40 32.09 3.87
CA ASP A 4 17.97 31.55 2.64
C ASP A 4 18.11 30.03 2.75
N ALA A 5 17.07 29.31 2.34
CA ALA A 5 16.90 27.88 2.56
C ALA A 5 17.48 27.07 1.38
N MET A 6 18.81 27.05 1.25
CA MET A 6 19.65 25.97 0.68
C MET A 6 21.06 26.51 0.46
N GLU A 7 21.78 26.78 1.56
CA GLU A 7 23.21 27.07 1.47
C GLU A 7 23.97 25.76 1.22
N VAL A 8 24.69 25.68 0.09
CA VAL A 8 25.50 24.52 -0.27
C VAL A 8 26.91 24.69 0.27
N ASN A 9 27.36 23.75 1.09
CA ASN A 9 28.71 23.76 1.62
C ASN A 9 29.74 23.40 0.53
N LEU A 10 30.60 24.34 0.14
CA LEU A 10 31.57 24.18 -0.97
C LEU A 10 32.99 23.79 -0.52
N THR A 11 33.19 23.36 0.72
CA THR A 11 34.51 23.12 1.30
C THR A 11 35.35 22.10 0.52
N GLY A 12 34.77 20.98 0.10
CA GLY A 12 35.49 19.91 -0.62
C GLY A 12 36.06 20.35 -1.97
N VAL A 13 35.32 21.19 -2.71
CA VAL A 13 35.78 21.73 -4.01
C VAL A 13 36.78 22.87 -3.82
N LYS A 14 36.61 23.73 -2.81
CA LYS A 14 37.61 24.74 -2.45
C LYS A 14 38.97 24.12 -2.10
N GLN A 15 38.97 22.90 -1.54
CA GLN A 15 40.17 22.13 -1.23
C GLN A 15 40.71 21.30 -2.42
N SER A 16 40.11 21.42 -3.61
CA SER A 16 40.48 20.61 -4.80
C SER A 16 40.52 19.11 -4.51
N LYS A 17 39.60 18.60 -3.68
CA LYS A 17 39.53 17.19 -3.30
C LYS A 17 39.17 16.34 -4.53
N GLY A 18 40.12 15.52 -4.98
CA GLY A 18 39.95 14.60 -6.09
C GLY A 18 39.44 13.24 -5.63
N VAL A 19 38.34 12.77 -6.21
CA VAL A 19 37.75 11.45 -5.89
C VAL A 19 37.77 10.51 -7.10
N TRP A 20 37.74 9.21 -6.83
CA TRP A 20 37.70 8.17 -7.87
C TRP A 20 36.28 7.62 -7.99
N LEU A 21 35.81 7.48 -9.22
CA LEU A 21 34.54 6.81 -9.53
C LEU A 21 34.83 5.42 -10.08
N VAL A 22 34.46 4.39 -9.33
CA VAL A 22 34.69 3.00 -9.72
C VAL A 22 33.35 2.29 -9.94
N LYS A 23 33.13 1.78 -11.15
CA LYS A 23 32.00 0.90 -11.45
C LYS A 23 32.31 -0.52 -10.98
N VAL A 24 31.42 -1.11 -10.19
CA VAL A 24 31.63 -2.41 -9.52
C VAL A 24 30.55 -3.43 -9.94
N PRO A 25 30.88 -4.72 -10.14
CA PRO A 25 29.87 -5.76 -10.40
C PRO A 25 28.89 -5.94 -9.22
N LYS A 26 27.61 -6.18 -9.52
CA LYS A 26 26.54 -6.31 -8.50
C LYS A 26 26.81 -7.36 -7.42
N TYR A 27 27.37 -8.51 -7.78
CA TYR A 27 27.65 -9.55 -6.79
C TYR A 27 28.76 -9.10 -5.82
N LEU A 28 29.69 -8.23 -6.24
CA LEU A 28 30.78 -7.76 -5.40
C LEU A 28 30.26 -6.74 -4.37
N SER A 29 29.36 -5.83 -4.77
CA SER A 29 28.68 -4.94 -3.82
C SER A 29 27.84 -5.73 -2.81
N GLN A 30 27.12 -6.77 -3.25
CA GLN A 30 26.38 -7.66 -2.35
C GLN A 30 27.28 -8.40 -1.33
N GLN A 31 28.54 -8.68 -1.66
CA GLN A 31 29.48 -9.23 -0.66
C GLN A 31 29.95 -8.15 0.33
N TRP A 32 30.11 -6.90 -0.12
CA TRP A 32 30.45 -5.79 0.79
C TRP A 32 29.32 -5.47 1.77
N ASP A 33 28.07 -5.59 1.35
CA ASP A 33 26.89 -5.40 2.22
C ASP A 33 26.81 -6.43 3.36
N LYS A 34 27.50 -7.58 3.23
CA LYS A 34 27.60 -8.60 4.29
C LYS A 34 28.69 -8.28 5.32
N ALA A 35 29.57 -7.34 5.02
CA ALA A 35 30.64 -6.94 5.93
C ALA A 35 30.08 -6.02 7.03
N THR A 36 30.58 -6.14 8.26
CA THR A 36 30.25 -5.22 9.36
C THR A 36 30.68 -3.79 9.00
N GLU A 37 30.00 -2.76 9.51
CA GLU A 37 30.17 -1.33 9.12
C GLU A 37 31.61 -0.76 9.14
N LYS A 38 32.56 -1.44 9.81
CA LYS A 38 33.98 -1.06 9.88
C LYS A 38 34.94 -2.18 9.45
N ALA A 39 34.42 -3.23 8.82
CA ALA A 39 35.22 -4.37 8.40
C ALA A 39 36.00 -4.06 7.11
N GLU A 40 37.23 -4.56 7.04
CA GLU A 40 38.05 -4.46 5.83
C GLU A 40 37.49 -5.39 4.74
N VAL A 41 36.98 -4.79 3.65
CA VAL A 41 36.41 -5.54 2.53
C VAL A 41 37.47 -6.09 1.57
N GLY A 42 38.69 -5.55 1.58
CA GLY A 42 39.77 -5.96 0.71
C GLY A 42 40.82 -4.88 0.52
N LYS A 43 41.80 -5.15 -0.34
CA LYS A 43 42.97 -4.30 -0.56
C LYS A 43 43.04 -3.84 -2.02
N ILE A 44 43.33 -2.57 -2.23
CA ILE A 44 43.62 -2.03 -3.56
C ILE A 44 45.13 -1.95 -3.72
N SER A 45 45.65 -2.61 -4.76
CA SER A 45 47.05 -2.57 -5.16
C SER A 45 47.23 -1.72 -6.41
N ILE A 46 48.07 -0.70 -6.33
CA ILE A 46 48.41 0.19 -7.45
C ILE A 46 49.87 -0.07 -7.82
N MET A 47 50.10 -0.72 -8.96
CA MET A 47 51.43 -0.99 -9.48
C MET A 47 51.73 -0.09 -10.67
N LYS A 48 52.88 0.59 -10.66
CA LYS A 48 53.38 1.36 -11.80
C LYS A 48 54.57 0.62 -12.40
N LYS A 49 54.42 0.06 -13.61
CA LYS A 49 55.50 -0.63 -14.35
C LYS A 49 55.71 0.04 -15.70
N GLN A 50 56.93 0.52 -15.97
CA GLN A 50 57.38 1.06 -17.27
C GLN A 50 56.33 1.94 -17.99
N GLY A 51 55.74 2.92 -17.29
CA GLY A 51 54.75 3.86 -17.87
C GLY A 51 53.29 3.37 -17.91
N LYS A 52 53.02 2.11 -17.55
CA LYS A 52 51.66 1.57 -17.40
C LYS A 52 51.29 1.47 -15.92
N THR A 53 50.20 2.11 -15.54
CA THR A 53 49.60 1.95 -14.20
C THR A 53 48.60 0.80 -14.24
N GLU A 54 48.85 -0.25 -13.48
CA GLU A 54 47.93 -1.36 -13.26
C GLU A 54 47.32 -1.23 -11.85
N VAL A 55 46.00 -1.13 -11.78
CA VAL A 55 45.26 -1.06 -10.53
C VAL A 55 44.46 -2.36 -10.39
N ARG A 56 44.52 -2.98 -9.22
CA ARG A 56 43.80 -4.22 -8.91
C ARG A 56 43.19 -4.14 -7.52
N PHE A 57 41.98 -4.63 -7.37
CA PHE A 57 41.34 -4.86 -6.09
C PHE A 57 41.40 -6.36 -5.77
N SER A 58 41.80 -6.69 -4.55
CA SER A 58 41.81 -8.06 -4.03
C SER A 58 40.84 -8.15 -2.85
N LEU A 59 39.83 -9.01 -2.99
CA LEU A 59 38.79 -9.23 -1.98
C LEU A 59 39.36 -9.98 -0.76
N ASN A 60 38.90 -9.62 0.44
CA ASN A 60 39.27 -10.31 1.67
C ASN A 60 38.79 -11.78 1.66
N GLU A 61 39.58 -12.67 2.25
CA GLU A 61 39.37 -14.12 2.24
C GLU A 61 38.11 -14.53 3.00
N GLU A 62 37.81 -13.87 4.11
CA GLU A 62 36.61 -14.09 4.91
C GLU A 62 35.34 -13.78 4.10
N LEU A 63 35.32 -12.66 3.37
CA LEU A 63 34.18 -12.29 2.52
C LEU A 63 34.08 -13.16 1.26
N ALA A 64 35.19 -13.63 0.74
CA ALA A 64 35.21 -14.58 -0.38
C ALA A 64 34.63 -15.95 0.03
N ALA A 65 34.85 -16.37 1.27
CA ALA A 65 34.34 -17.63 1.82
C ALA A 65 32.85 -17.55 2.21
N LEU A 66 32.38 -16.42 2.75
CA LEU A 66 30.96 -16.21 3.11
C LEU A 66 30.01 -16.21 1.90
N GLY A 67 30.54 -15.99 0.69
CA GLY A 67 29.79 -16.13 -0.56
C GLY A 67 29.51 -17.57 -0.99
N ALA A 68 30.17 -18.57 -0.39
CA ALA A 68 30.10 -19.98 -0.77
C ALA A 68 28.93 -20.74 -0.12
N VAL A 69 28.21 -20.14 0.83
CA VAL A 69 27.07 -20.77 1.53
C VAL A 69 25.78 -20.46 0.77
N GLY A 70 25.65 -21.06 -0.41
CA GLY A 70 24.40 -21.16 -1.16
C GLY A 70 24.09 -22.64 -1.38
N GLU A 71 22.93 -23.08 -0.91
CA GLU A 71 22.46 -24.46 -0.67
C GLU A 71 22.52 -25.51 -1.81
N THR A 72 23.20 -25.30 -2.94
CA THR A 72 23.24 -26.34 -4.00
C THR A 72 24.54 -26.36 -4.79
N ASP A 73 25.30 -27.44 -4.55
CA ASP A 73 26.23 -28.13 -5.46
C ASP A 73 27.37 -27.30 -6.10
N GLY A 74 28.55 -27.40 -5.48
CA GLY A 74 29.82 -26.83 -5.95
C GLY A 74 30.33 -25.68 -5.06
N LEU A 75 31.59 -25.75 -4.62
CA LEU A 75 32.29 -24.67 -3.90
C LEU A 75 32.27 -23.38 -4.73
N LEU A 76 31.30 -22.50 -4.50
CA LEU A 76 31.21 -21.21 -5.18
C LEU A 76 32.23 -20.23 -4.59
N GLN A 77 33.46 -20.29 -5.09
CA GLN A 77 34.49 -19.34 -4.73
C GLN A 77 34.32 -18.05 -5.53
N VAL A 78 33.97 -16.96 -4.85
CA VAL A 78 33.98 -15.62 -5.46
C VAL A 78 35.42 -15.31 -5.93
N PRO A 79 35.63 -14.77 -7.15
CA PRO A 79 36.97 -14.41 -7.59
C PRO A 79 37.68 -13.50 -6.58
N LYS A 80 38.97 -13.75 -6.33
CA LYS A 80 39.75 -12.99 -5.35
C LYS A 80 40.24 -11.66 -5.92
N ASP A 81 40.63 -11.66 -7.19
CA ASP A 81 41.29 -10.53 -7.84
C ASP A 81 40.42 -9.87 -8.92
N TYR A 82 40.45 -8.54 -8.93
CA TYR A 82 39.65 -7.69 -9.80
C TYR A 82 40.51 -6.56 -10.39
N PRO A 83 41.02 -6.70 -11.62
CA PRO A 83 41.71 -5.61 -12.29
C PRO A 83 40.77 -4.45 -12.59
N PHE A 84 41.26 -3.22 -12.42
CA PHE A 84 40.54 -2.01 -12.78
C PHE A 84 40.97 -1.57 -14.18
N THR A 85 39.98 -1.36 -15.04
CA THR A 85 40.17 -0.72 -16.34
C THR A 85 39.96 0.78 -16.16
N MET A 86 41.03 1.57 -16.29
CA MET A 86 40.96 3.03 -16.18
C MET A 86 40.32 3.62 -17.44
N HIS A 87 39.47 4.62 -17.27
CA HIS A 87 38.79 5.36 -18.33
C HIS A 87 39.24 6.82 -18.33
N THR A 88 39.25 7.44 -19.52
CA THR A 88 39.49 8.88 -19.64
C THR A 88 38.29 9.65 -19.07
N VAL A 89 38.58 10.67 -18.26
CA VAL A 89 37.57 11.59 -17.70
C VAL A 89 37.32 12.81 -18.60
N GLY A 90 37.94 12.85 -19.78
CA GLY A 90 37.76 13.95 -20.74
C GLY A 90 36.36 13.93 -21.35
N GLY A 91 35.71 15.10 -21.38
CA GLY A 91 34.40 15.31 -22.02
C GLY A 91 33.24 15.56 -21.06
N GLN A 92 33.38 15.24 -19.76
CA GLN A 92 32.37 15.56 -18.75
C GLN A 92 33.01 15.78 -17.38
N THR A 93 32.80 16.96 -16.79
CA THR A 93 33.18 17.23 -15.40
C THR A 93 32.14 16.64 -14.47
N MET A 94 32.57 15.78 -13.55
CA MET A 94 31.69 15.17 -12.55
C MET A 94 32.13 15.62 -11.16
N ALA A 95 31.15 15.88 -10.29
CA ALA A 95 31.36 16.20 -8.88
C ALA A 95 30.47 15.32 -7.99
N VAL A 96 30.91 15.11 -6.75
CA VAL A 96 30.19 14.35 -5.74
C VAL A 96 29.64 15.34 -4.72
N PHE A 97 28.35 15.23 -4.44
CA PHE A 97 27.71 15.92 -3.33
C PHE A 97 27.13 14.90 -2.35
N SER A 98 27.00 15.28 -1.10
CA SER A 98 26.31 14.50 -0.08
C SER A 98 25.16 15.31 0.51
N GLN A 99 24.11 14.62 0.93
CA GLN A 99 22.98 15.20 1.63
C GLN A 99 22.87 14.52 2.99
N SER A 100 22.90 15.31 4.05
CA SER A 100 22.73 14.79 5.41
C SER A 100 21.25 14.55 5.72
N ASN A 101 20.96 13.81 6.79
CA ASN A 101 19.58 13.62 7.28
C ASN A 101 18.91 14.93 7.74
N ALA A 102 19.68 16.01 7.89
CA ALA A 102 19.20 17.35 8.24
C ALA A 102 19.02 18.25 7.01
N ASP A 103 18.96 17.66 5.80
CA ASP A 103 18.86 18.35 4.51
C ASP A 103 20.00 19.35 4.21
N GLU A 104 21.13 19.18 4.89
CA GLU A 104 22.35 19.95 4.60
C GLU A 104 23.08 19.33 3.40
N ILE A 105 23.39 20.15 2.40
CA ILE A 105 24.06 19.72 1.16
C ILE A 105 25.53 20.15 1.19
N SER A 106 26.44 19.19 1.04
CA SER A 106 27.88 19.44 0.91
C SER A 106 28.39 18.98 -0.46
N LEU A 107 29.29 19.76 -1.05
CA LEU A 107 30.02 19.41 -2.26
C LEU A 107 31.40 18.84 -1.88
N GLU A 108 31.52 17.51 -1.94
CA GLU A 108 32.65 16.75 -1.42
C GLU A 108 33.91 16.82 -2.28
N GLY A 109 33.77 16.93 -3.60
CA GLY A 109 34.92 16.98 -4.50
C GLY A 109 34.60 16.67 -5.95
N THR A 110 35.64 16.70 -6.79
CA THR A 110 35.55 16.46 -8.24
C THR A 110 36.12 15.10 -8.60
N VAL A 111 35.49 14.39 -9.54
CA VAL A 111 35.95 13.08 -9.99
C VAL A 111 37.17 13.25 -10.90
N VAL A 112 38.32 12.74 -10.46
CA VAL A 112 39.60 12.85 -11.20
C VAL A 112 39.91 11.59 -12.02
N HIS A 113 39.40 10.44 -11.59
CA HIS A 113 39.61 9.16 -12.26
C HIS A 113 38.32 8.37 -12.32
N ARG A 114 38.05 7.78 -13.49
CA ARG A 114 36.97 6.81 -13.69
C ARG A 114 37.59 5.44 -13.93
N ALA A 115 37.10 4.42 -13.24
CA ALA A 115 37.56 3.05 -13.41
C ALA A 115 36.38 2.08 -13.47
N GLU A 116 36.59 0.94 -14.12
CA GLU A 116 35.67 -0.20 -14.10
C GLU A 116 36.38 -1.40 -13.49
N CYS A 117 35.86 -1.87 -12.37
CA CYS A 117 36.26 -3.12 -11.72
C CYS A 117 35.72 -4.28 -12.55
N ARG A 118 36.61 -5.09 -13.14
CA ARG A 118 36.22 -6.23 -13.97
C ARG A 118 36.60 -7.54 -13.27
N PRO A 119 35.72 -8.54 -13.28
CA PRO A 119 36.08 -9.89 -12.89
C PRO A 119 37.12 -10.47 -13.85
N VAL A 120 38.04 -11.24 -13.30
CA VAL A 120 38.89 -12.14 -14.10
C VAL A 120 38.01 -13.30 -14.58
N ALA A 121 38.14 -13.68 -15.85
CA ALA A 121 37.43 -14.82 -16.43
C ALA A 121 37.99 -16.14 -15.88
N SER A 122 37.62 -16.47 -14.63
CA SER A 122 37.90 -17.74 -13.99
C SER A 122 36.71 -18.70 -14.13
N GLU A 123 36.97 -19.99 -13.98
CA GLU A 123 35.92 -21.01 -13.88
C GLU A 123 34.90 -20.68 -12.78
N SER A 124 35.40 -20.19 -11.64
CA SER A 124 34.57 -19.78 -10.52
C SER A 124 33.63 -18.61 -10.86
N TYR A 125 34.11 -17.62 -11.63
CA TYR A 125 33.29 -16.52 -12.13
C TYR A 125 32.22 -17.01 -13.11
N MET A 126 32.58 -17.90 -14.03
CA MET A 126 31.65 -18.44 -15.02
C MET A 126 30.54 -19.26 -14.36
N SER A 127 30.87 -20.06 -13.34
CA SER A 127 29.91 -20.81 -12.52
C SER A 127 28.95 -19.87 -11.77
N LEU A 128 29.49 -18.83 -11.11
CA LEU A 128 28.68 -17.80 -10.45
C LEU A 128 27.74 -17.12 -11.45
N LYS A 129 28.24 -16.78 -12.65
CA LYS A 129 27.44 -16.13 -13.68
C LYS A 129 26.32 -17.03 -14.21
N LYS A 130 26.59 -18.33 -14.37
CA LYS A 130 25.59 -19.33 -14.79
C LYS A 130 24.46 -19.44 -13.76
N LEU A 131 24.78 -19.46 -12.47
CA LEU A 131 23.77 -19.47 -11.40
C LEU A 131 22.93 -18.19 -11.39
N GLN A 132 23.59 -17.03 -11.50
CA GLN A 132 22.89 -15.75 -11.56
C GLN A 132 21.92 -15.68 -12.74
N ILE A 133 22.35 -16.16 -13.92
CA ILE A 133 21.48 -16.26 -15.10
C ILE A 133 20.31 -17.18 -14.77
N LYS A 134 20.56 -18.41 -14.29
CA LYS A 134 19.53 -19.39 -13.93
C LYS A 134 18.48 -18.79 -12.99
N GLU A 135 18.90 -18.09 -11.95
CA GLU A 135 18.01 -17.43 -10.98
C GLU A 135 17.22 -16.29 -11.62
N SER A 136 17.87 -15.40 -12.37
CA SER A 136 17.22 -14.27 -13.04
C SER A 136 16.26 -14.67 -14.17
N THR A 137 16.51 -15.83 -14.80
CA THR A 137 15.64 -16.38 -15.86
C THR A 137 14.45 -17.15 -15.32
N LYS A 138 14.34 -17.36 -14.00
CA LYS A 138 13.14 -17.98 -13.41
C LYS A 138 11.96 -17.02 -13.60
N PRO A 139 10.92 -17.40 -14.36
CA PRO A 139 9.76 -16.55 -14.52
C PRO A 139 9.01 -16.45 -13.18
N GLN A 140 8.50 -15.27 -12.84
CA GLN A 140 7.71 -15.06 -11.62
C GLN A 140 6.34 -15.75 -11.67
N ARG A 141 5.84 -16.06 -12.87
CA ARG A 141 4.55 -16.71 -13.09
C ARG A 141 4.73 -17.82 -14.12
N LEU A 142 4.17 -18.98 -13.81
CA LEU A 142 4.16 -20.13 -14.70
C LEU A 142 2.70 -20.38 -15.14
N SER A 143 2.50 -20.51 -16.44
CA SER A 143 1.24 -21.05 -16.96
C SER A 143 1.18 -22.53 -16.58
N GLN A 144 0.14 -22.92 -15.84
CA GLN A 144 -0.12 -24.32 -15.56
C GLN A 144 -1.07 -24.85 -16.62
N GLN A 145 -0.62 -25.84 -17.40
CA GLN A 145 -1.50 -26.54 -18.32
C GLN A 145 -2.46 -27.40 -17.48
N LEU A 146 -3.75 -27.18 -17.68
CA LEU A 146 -4.78 -28.02 -17.07
C LEU A 146 -4.83 -29.34 -17.83
N GLU A 147 -4.65 -30.45 -17.11
CA GLU A 147 -4.68 -31.81 -17.68
C GLU A 147 -6.04 -32.14 -18.31
N ARG A 148 -7.11 -31.56 -17.74
CA ARG A 148 -8.48 -31.67 -18.25
C ARG A 148 -9.08 -30.29 -18.42
N ALA A 149 -9.92 -30.14 -19.45
CA ALA A 149 -10.74 -28.95 -19.61
C ALA A 149 -11.63 -28.76 -18.37
N VAL A 150 -11.65 -27.55 -17.82
CA VAL A 150 -12.55 -27.19 -16.72
C VAL A 150 -13.97 -27.17 -17.27
N THR A 151 -14.72 -28.25 -17.06
CA THR A 151 -16.10 -28.40 -17.53
C THR A 151 -17.11 -27.66 -16.65
N THR A 152 -16.68 -27.11 -15.51
CA THR A 152 -17.45 -26.15 -14.70
C THR A 152 -17.41 -24.77 -15.37
N ILE A 153 -17.77 -24.73 -16.65
CA ILE A 153 -18.07 -23.48 -17.33
C ILE A 153 -19.32 -22.96 -16.64
N PHE A 154 -19.20 -21.77 -16.04
CA PHE A 154 -20.31 -20.94 -15.64
C PHE A 154 -21.21 -20.77 -16.87
N LYS A 155 -22.23 -21.63 -16.97
CA LYS A 155 -23.26 -21.50 -17.99
C LYS A 155 -23.84 -20.10 -17.79
N PRO A 156 -24.00 -19.29 -18.84
CA PRO A 156 -24.60 -17.98 -18.70
C PRO A 156 -25.93 -18.17 -17.98
N VAL A 157 -26.04 -17.57 -16.79
CA VAL A 157 -27.24 -17.67 -15.99
C VAL A 157 -28.34 -17.00 -16.81
N ALA A 158 -29.35 -17.77 -17.22
CA ALA A 158 -30.42 -17.30 -18.08
C ALA A 158 -31.11 -16.04 -17.53
N ASN A 159 -31.07 -15.88 -16.20
CA ASN A 159 -31.56 -14.70 -15.52
C ASN A 159 -30.57 -14.24 -14.45
N HIS A 160 -29.98 -13.07 -14.64
CA HIS A 160 -29.04 -12.49 -13.68
C HIS A 160 -29.73 -12.22 -12.33
N ASN A 161 -29.01 -12.40 -11.22
CA ASN A 161 -29.57 -12.26 -9.87
C ASN A 161 -30.27 -10.90 -9.64
N PHE A 162 -29.74 -9.84 -10.24
CA PHE A 162 -30.35 -8.51 -10.24
C PHE A 162 -31.79 -8.49 -10.80
N ASN A 163 -32.07 -9.23 -11.86
CA ASN A 163 -33.39 -9.25 -12.46
C ASN A 163 -34.37 -10.12 -11.65
N VAL A 164 -33.89 -11.20 -11.02
CA VAL A 164 -34.67 -11.98 -10.04
C VAL A 164 -35.09 -11.10 -8.85
N GLU A 165 -34.15 -10.32 -8.31
CA GLU A 165 -34.43 -9.38 -7.21
C GLU A 165 -35.39 -8.26 -7.65
N TYR A 166 -35.23 -7.72 -8.86
CA TYR A 166 -36.10 -6.69 -9.40
C TYR A 166 -37.55 -7.17 -9.56
N GLU A 167 -37.77 -8.37 -10.11
CA GLU A 167 -39.12 -8.94 -10.23
C GLU A 167 -39.75 -9.23 -8.87
N LYS A 168 -38.96 -9.76 -7.92
CA LYS A 168 -39.42 -9.99 -6.55
C LYS A 168 -39.83 -8.69 -5.88
N LYS A 169 -39.02 -7.64 -6.00
CA LYS A 169 -39.28 -6.31 -5.44
C LYS A 169 -40.54 -5.68 -6.05
N LYS A 170 -40.69 -5.76 -7.38
CA LYS A 170 -41.87 -5.28 -8.10
C LYS A 170 -43.15 -5.99 -7.64
N LYS A 171 -43.08 -7.29 -7.33
CA LYS A 171 -44.22 -8.09 -6.84
C LYS A 171 -44.55 -7.80 -5.38
N SER A 172 -43.55 -7.59 -4.51
CA SER A 172 -43.76 -7.41 -3.07
C SER A 172 -44.08 -5.98 -2.66
N GLU A 173 -43.48 -4.98 -3.29
CA GLU A 173 -43.65 -3.57 -2.90
C GLU A 173 -44.88 -2.93 -3.54
N GLY A 174 -45.30 -3.42 -4.73
CA GLY A 174 -46.48 -2.90 -5.43
C GLY A 174 -46.43 -1.38 -5.66
N LYS A 175 -47.54 -0.80 -6.13
CA LYS A 175 -47.72 0.66 -6.10
C LYS A 175 -48.47 1.00 -4.81
N MET A 176 -47.89 1.84 -3.96
CA MET A 176 -48.55 2.35 -2.76
C MET A 176 -49.70 3.28 -3.18
N VAL A 177 -50.93 2.85 -2.94
CA VAL A 177 -52.13 3.66 -3.19
C VAL A 177 -52.58 4.26 -1.85
N ARG A 178 -53.01 5.52 -1.89
CA ARG A 178 -53.56 6.20 -0.70
C ARG A 178 -54.78 5.45 -0.21
N ALA A 179 -54.70 4.92 1.01
CA ALA A 179 -55.84 4.35 1.72
C ALA A 179 -56.68 5.45 2.37
N GLU A 180 -57.90 5.09 2.79
CA GLU A 180 -58.78 5.98 3.53
C GLU A 180 -58.10 6.49 4.81
N ARG A 181 -58.30 7.77 5.11
CA ARG A 181 -57.62 8.47 6.21
C ARG A 181 -57.80 7.78 7.56
N GLN A 182 -59.00 7.29 7.85
CA GLN A 182 -59.29 6.64 9.13
C GLN A 182 -58.51 5.33 9.30
N VAL A 183 -58.45 4.51 8.25
CA VAL A 183 -57.70 3.25 8.25
C VAL A 183 -56.21 3.48 8.46
N VAL A 184 -55.66 4.55 7.88
CA VAL A 184 -54.24 4.92 8.08
C VAL A 184 -53.98 5.40 9.50
N LEU A 185 -54.91 6.14 10.11
CA LEU A 185 -54.81 6.56 11.52
C LEU A 185 -54.77 5.35 12.45
N ASP A 186 -55.67 4.38 12.28
CA ASP A 186 -55.72 3.18 13.12
C ASP A 186 -54.42 2.36 13.02
N MET A 187 -53.85 2.24 11.82
CA MET A 187 -52.55 1.61 11.59
C MET A 187 -51.39 2.37 12.25
N LEU A 188 -51.43 3.71 12.20
CA LEU A 188 -50.42 4.55 12.83
C LEU A 188 -50.49 4.44 14.36
N PHE A 189 -51.68 4.51 14.96
CA PHE A 189 -51.85 4.33 16.39
C PHE A 189 -51.37 2.95 16.85
N SER A 190 -51.72 1.89 16.11
CA SER A 190 -51.22 0.53 16.38
C SER A 190 -49.69 0.40 16.27
N ALA A 191 -49.03 1.21 15.43
CA ALA A 191 -47.58 1.25 15.34
C ALA A 191 -46.97 1.98 16.55
N PHE A 192 -47.50 3.16 16.90
CA PHE A 192 -47.04 4.00 18.02
C PHE A 192 -47.30 3.39 19.41
N GLU A 193 -48.25 2.48 19.51
CA GLU A 193 -48.44 1.63 20.69
C GLU A 193 -47.21 0.75 20.95
N LYS A 194 -46.54 0.28 19.90
CA LYS A 194 -45.35 -0.60 20.03
C LYS A 194 -44.06 0.18 20.29
N HIS A 195 -43.93 1.37 19.71
CA HIS A 195 -42.76 2.24 19.91
C HIS A 195 -43.17 3.70 19.90
N GLN A 196 -42.65 4.46 20.87
CA GLN A 196 -42.98 5.88 21.05
C GLN A 196 -42.48 6.79 19.93
N TYR A 197 -41.38 6.42 19.27
CA TYR A 197 -40.75 7.23 18.23
C TYR A 197 -40.54 6.39 16.97
N TYR A 198 -40.95 6.90 15.82
CA TYR A 198 -40.70 6.27 14.52
C TYR A 198 -40.03 7.23 13.53
N ASN A 199 -39.17 6.69 12.66
CA ASN A 199 -38.74 7.41 11.47
C ASN A 199 -39.88 7.39 10.43
N ILE A 200 -39.98 8.45 9.63
CA ILE A 200 -40.95 8.50 8.53
C ILE A 200 -40.77 7.34 7.53
N LYS A 201 -39.54 6.81 7.38
CA LYS A 201 -39.28 5.64 6.54
C LYS A 201 -39.95 4.38 7.08
N ASP A 202 -39.88 4.16 8.38
CA ASP A 202 -40.46 2.97 9.01
C ASP A 202 -41.99 3.03 8.98
N LEU A 203 -42.57 4.22 9.16
CA LEU A 203 -44.02 4.42 9.01
C LEU A 203 -44.50 4.14 7.58
N VAL A 204 -43.70 4.48 6.57
CA VAL A 204 -43.98 4.17 5.15
C VAL A 204 -43.93 2.66 4.93
N ASP A 205 -42.98 1.97 5.54
CA ASP A 205 -42.85 0.52 5.40
C ASP A 205 -43.96 -0.27 6.12
N ILE A 206 -44.43 0.21 7.28
CA ILE A 206 -45.51 -0.41 8.06
C ILE A 206 -46.88 -0.16 7.40
N THR A 207 -47.20 1.11 7.09
CA THR A 207 -48.54 1.50 6.61
C THR A 207 -48.72 1.32 5.10
N LYS A 208 -47.60 1.12 4.38
CA LYS A 208 -47.53 1.09 2.92
C LYS A 208 -48.17 2.33 2.25
N GLN A 209 -48.11 3.48 2.90
CA GLN A 209 -48.63 4.75 2.39
C GLN A 209 -47.52 5.68 1.85
N PRO A 210 -47.81 6.54 0.85
CA PRO A 210 -46.85 7.52 0.35
C PRO A 210 -46.38 8.51 1.43
N VAL A 211 -45.08 8.84 1.42
CA VAL A 211 -44.43 9.75 2.39
C VAL A 211 -45.15 11.10 2.52
N THR A 212 -45.67 11.64 1.41
CA THR A 212 -46.36 12.94 1.40
C THR A 212 -47.65 12.88 2.20
N TYR A 213 -48.45 11.84 2.00
CA TYR A 213 -49.72 11.63 2.69
C TYR A 213 -49.53 11.34 4.18
N LEU A 214 -48.52 10.53 4.53
CA LEU A 214 -48.17 10.30 5.94
C LEU A 214 -47.71 11.59 6.63
N LYS A 215 -46.93 12.45 5.96
CA LYS A 215 -46.53 13.75 6.52
C LYS A 215 -47.69 14.73 6.67
N GLU A 216 -48.75 14.63 5.88
CA GLU A 216 -49.97 15.43 6.06
C GLU A 216 -50.68 15.00 7.33
N ILE A 217 -50.93 13.69 7.50
CA ILE A 217 -51.59 13.12 8.68
C ILE A 217 -50.74 13.36 9.94
N MET A 218 -49.45 13.04 9.91
CA MET A 218 -48.55 13.22 11.06
C MET A 218 -48.37 14.68 11.49
N ARG A 219 -48.59 15.65 10.61
CA ARG A 219 -48.57 17.07 10.99
C ARG A 219 -49.80 17.48 11.80
N GLU A 220 -50.91 16.77 11.62
CA GLU A 220 -52.14 17.02 12.35
C GLU A 220 -52.11 16.37 13.73
N ILE A 221 -51.68 15.10 13.82
CA ILE A 221 -51.75 14.30 15.05
C ILE A 221 -50.41 14.11 15.78
N GLY A 222 -49.27 14.47 15.18
CA GLY A 222 -47.94 14.22 15.72
C GLY A 222 -47.04 15.45 15.84
N THR A 223 -45.90 15.29 16.51
CA THR A 223 -44.82 16.26 16.63
C THR A 223 -43.55 15.72 15.98
N TYR A 224 -42.80 16.60 15.32
CA TYR A 224 -41.56 16.24 14.63
C TYR A 224 -40.35 16.65 15.46
N ASN A 225 -39.53 15.67 15.86
CA ASN A 225 -38.34 15.89 16.66
C ASN A 225 -37.14 16.24 15.77
N SER A 226 -36.84 17.53 15.69
CA SER A 226 -35.77 18.06 14.82
C SER A 226 -34.36 17.98 15.43
N LYS A 227 -34.25 17.78 16.75
CA LYS A 227 -32.99 17.80 17.52
C LYS A 227 -33.00 16.72 18.61
N GLY A 228 -31.82 16.31 19.08
CA GLY A 228 -31.64 15.35 20.18
C GLY A 228 -31.36 13.91 19.71
N ALA A 229 -31.43 12.95 20.65
CA ALA A 229 -31.18 11.52 20.39
C ALA A 229 -32.23 10.90 19.43
N HIS A 230 -33.45 11.41 19.44
CA HIS A 230 -34.54 11.03 18.54
C HIS A 230 -34.67 12.00 17.35
N LYS A 231 -33.55 12.35 16.72
CA LYS A 231 -33.54 13.29 15.59
C LYS A 231 -34.20 12.67 14.35
N SER A 232 -35.09 13.43 13.72
CA SER A 232 -35.86 13.06 12.53
C SER A 232 -36.91 11.97 12.75
N THR A 233 -37.37 11.80 13.99
CA THR A 233 -38.50 10.93 14.31
C THR A 233 -39.78 11.73 14.53
N TRP A 234 -40.90 11.03 14.37
CA TRP A 234 -42.23 11.49 14.72
C TRP A 234 -42.67 10.79 16.00
N GLU A 235 -43.42 11.51 16.81
CA GLU A 235 -44.13 11.02 17.99
C GLU A 235 -45.56 11.55 17.94
N LEU A 236 -46.49 10.90 18.64
CA LEU A 236 -47.87 11.41 18.76
C LEU A 236 -47.93 12.61 19.70
N LYS A 237 -48.84 13.55 19.44
CA LYS A 237 -49.17 14.62 20.37
C LYS A 237 -49.73 14.04 21.68
N PRO A 238 -49.53 14.69 22.82
CA PRO A 238 -49.99 14.19 24.13
C PRO A 238 -51.50 13.94 24.19
N GLU A 239 -52.30 14.68 23.42
CA GLU A 239 -53.76 14.50 23.30
C GLU A 239 -54.17 13.17 22.67
N TYR A 240 -53.27 12.55 21.89
CA TYR A 240 -53.47 11.29 21.19
C TYR A 240 -52.57 10.18 21.75
N ARG A 241 -51.93 10.39 22.90
CA ARG A 241 -51.16 9.38 23.62
C ARG A 241 -52.08 8.64 24.58
N HIS A 242 -52.16 7.32 24.47
CA HIS A 242 -52.75 6.42 25.47
C HIS A 242 -51.68 5.61 26.19
N TYR A 243 -50.48 6.16 26.38
CA TYR A 243 -49.54 5.56 27.31
C TYR A 243 -50.19 5.63 28.70
N GLN A 244 -50.29 4.49 29.38
CA GLN A 244 -50.30 4.54 30.84
C GLN A 244 -49.10 5.40 31.24
N SER A 245 -49.35 6.47 31.99
CA SER A 245 -48.30 7.36 32.45
C SER A 245 -47.22 6.48 33.10
N ALA A 246 -45.94 6.73 32.85
CA ALA A 246 -44.85 5.98 33.51
C ALA A 246 -44.94 6.01 35.06
N GLU A 247 -45.75 6.91 35.62
CA GLU A 247 -46.14 6.95 37.03
C GLU A 247 -46.98 5.73 37.48
N GLU A 248 -47.68 5.03 36.57
CA GLU A 248 -48.48 3.83 36.88
C GLU A 248 -47.68 2.52 36.74
N GLU A 249 -46.66 2.46 35.88
CA GLU A 249 -45.75 1.30 35.79
C GLU A 249 -44.76 1.24 36.96
N GLU A 250 -44.19 2.37 37.40
CA GLU A 250 -43.33 2.41 38.61
C GLU A 250 -44.11 2.10 39.90
N ALA A 251 -45.41 2.39 39.94
CA ALA A 251 -46.29 2.04 41.07
C ALA A 251 -46.70 0.56 41.10
N MET A 252 -46.60 -0.17 39.98
CA MET A 252 -46.94 -1.59 39.89
C MET A 252 -45.72 -2.51 40.08
N GLU A 253 -44.50 -2.00 39.86
CA GLU A 253 -43.25 -2.73 40.11
C GLU A 253 -42.71 -2.58 41.55
N THR A 254 -43.32 -1.69 42.35
CA THR A 254 -43.03 -1.49 43.78
C THR A 254 -44.13 -2.00 44.74
N ALA A 255 -45.07 -2.81 44.26
CA ALA A 255 -46.11 -3.47 45.06
C ALA A 255 -45.91 -4.99 45.14
#